data_AF-A0A7J9Q056-F1
#
_entry.id   AF-A0A7J9Q056-F1
#
_cell.length_a   1.000
_cell.length_b   1.000
_cell.length_c   1.000
_cell.angle_alpha   90.00
_cell.angle_beta   90.00
_cell.angle_gamma   90.00
#
_symmetry.space_group_name_H-M   'P 1'
#
loop_
_entity.id
_entity.type
_entity.pdbx_description
1 polymer ?
#
loop_
_entity_poly.entity_id
_entity_poly.type
_entity_poly.pdbx_seq_one_letter_code
_entity_poly.pdbx_strand_id
1 'polypeptide(L)'
;MFMMKIYFEAHGCSMNYGEAKIMEDIVSGEHEIVKGVGDADVIVLSTCIVIESTERRMINKIKRFSATGKKLVVAGCMASAEKEKILTTEFGKNNTVVGRTNAYRPVV
;
A
#
# COMPACT_ATOMS: atom_id res chain seq x y z
N MET A 1 -21.55 12.25 0.13
CA MET A 1 -20.25 11.81 0.67
C MET A 1 -19.93 10.46 0.07
N PHE A 2 -18.81 10.28 -0.62
CA PHE A 2 -18.44 8.99 -1.20
C PHE A 2 -17.73 8.15 -0.12
N MET A 3 -18.38 7.07 0.33
CA MET A 3 -17.82 6.11 1.28
C MET A 3 -17.08 5.02 0.49
N MET A 4 -15.76 4.95 0.62
CA MET A 4 -14.95 3.92 -0.03
C MET A 4 -14.71 2.73 0.91
N LYS A 5 -14.56 1.54 0.34
CA LYS A 5 -14.12 0.33 1.03
C LYS A 5 -12.61 0.21 0.96
N ILE A 6 -11.94 0.18 2.10
CA ILE A 6 -10.48 0.21 2.21
C ILE A 6 -9.99 -1.06 2.87
N TYR A 7 -9.08 -1.76 2.18
CA TYR A 7 -8.35 -2.90 2.74
C TYR A 7 -6.95 -2.45 3.16
N PHE A 8 -6.58 -2.74 4.40
CA PHE A 8 -5.24 -2.47 4.93
C PHE A 8 -4.45 -3.77 5.09
N GLU A 9 -3.19 -3.74 4.67
CA GLU A 9 -2.24 -4.82 4.93
C GLU A 9 -0.86 -4.27 5.25
N ALA A 10 -0.25 -4.73 6.32
CA ALA A 10 1.06 -4.28 6.78
C ALA A 10 2.04 -5.44 6.98
N HIS A 11 3.32 -5.19 6.70
CA HIS A 11 4.40 -6.17 6.88
C HIS A 11 5.64 -5.51 7.47
N GLY A 12 6.41 -6.24 8.27
CA GLY A 12 7.68 -5.75 8.82
C GLY A 12 7.66 -5.62 10.34
N CYS A 13 8.23 -4.54 10.86
CA CYS A 13 8.38 -4.32 12.30
C CYS A 13 7.12 -3.71 12.94
N SER A 14 7.08 -3.69 14.27
CA SER A 14 5.98 -3.11 15.06
C SER A 14 5.67 -1.66 14.68
N MET A 15 6.69 -0.88 14.29
CA MET A 15 6.49 0.49 13.82
C MET A 15 5.65 0.54 12.54
N ASN A 16 5.87 -0.38 11.59
CA ASN A 16 5.13 -0.38 10.33
C ASN A 16 3.65 -0.79 10.51
N TYR A 17 3.38 -1.70 11.46
CA TYR A 17 2.02 -2.02 11.87
C TYR A 17 1.35 -0.85 12.61
N GLY A 18 2.09 -0.14 13.47
CA GLY A 18 1.60 1.05 14.16
C GLY A 18 1.22 2.17 13.19
N GLU A 19 2.09 2.47 12.22
CA GLU A 19 1.79 3.45 11.16
C GLU A 19 0.55 3.05 10.34
N ALA A 20 0.41 1.77 10.00
CA ALA A 20 -0.78 1.27 9.29
C ALA A 20 -2.05 1.41 10.12
N LYS A 21 -1.99 1.14 11.42
CA LYS A 21 -3.15 1.29 12.31
C LYS A 21 -3.57 2.74 12.46
N ILE A 22 -2.62 3.66 12.58
CA ILE A 22 -2.90 5.10 12.60
C ILE A 22 -3.61 5.52 11.30
N MET A 23 -3.16 5.05 10.14
CA MET A 23 -3.82 5.33 8.86
C MET A 23 -5.25 4.79 8.81
N GLU A 24 -5.46 3.56 9.27
CA GLU A 24 -6.79 2.93 9.38
C GLU A 24 -7.73 3.75 10.28
N ASP A 25 -7.26 4.16 11.46
CA ASP A 25 -8.06 4.91 12.42
C ASP A 25 -8.47 6.29 11.89
N ILE A 26 -7.56 6.99 11.20
CA ILE A 26 -7.83 8.30 10.56
C ILE A 26 -8.97 8.20 9.54
N VAL A 27 -9.00 7.15 8.73
CA VAL A 27 -9.99 7.03 7.64
C VAL A 27 -11.29 6.36 8.05
N SER A 28 -11.30 5.62 9.18
CA SER A 28 -12.44 4.83 9.65
C SER A 28 -13.70 5.66 9.96
N GLY A 29 -13.57 6.97 10.18
CA GLY A 29 -14.71 7.87 10.40
C GLY A 29 -15.49 8.23 9.14
N GLU A 30 -14.90 8.04 7.95
CA GLU A 30 -15.48 8.45 6.66
C GLU A 30 -15.58 7.29 5.65
N HIS A 31 -14.88 6.18 5.90
CA HIS A 31 -14.70 5.05 5.00
C HIS A 31 -14.89 3.71 5.71
N GLU A 32 -15.27 2.68 4.95
CA GLU A 32 -15.49 1.33 5.48
C GLU A 32 -14.19 0.52 5.42
N ILE A 33 -13.77 -0.05 6.54
CA ILE A 33 -12.62 -0.96 6.58
C ILE A 33 -13.08 -2.38 6.27
N VAL A 34 -12.58 -2.94 5.18
CA VAL A 34 -12.91 -4.31 4.76
C VAL A 34 -11.77 -5.28 5.05
N LYS A 35 -12.13 -6.55 5.29
CA LYS A 35 -11.17 -7.61 5.66
C LYS A 35 -10.53 -8.30 4.47
N GLY A 36 -10.99 -8.02 3.25
CA GLY A 36 -10.55 -8.71 2.05
C GLY A 36 -10.30 -7.75 0.89
N VAL A 37 -9.27 -8.06 0.11
CA VAL A 37 -8.98 -7.34 -1.14
C VAL A 37 -10.15 -7.38 -2.11
N GLY A 38 -10.97 -8.45 -2.11
CA GLY A 38 -12.12 -8.62 -3.00
C GLY A 38 -13.15 -7.49 -2.86
N ASP A 39 -13.44 -7.09 -1.63
CA ASP A 39 -14.45 -6.10 -1.29
C ASP A 39 -13.96 -4.66 -1.31
N ALA A 40 -12.65 -4.45 -1.52
CA ALA A 40 -12.02 -3.15 -1.44
C ALA A 40 -12.11 -2.35 -2.75
N ASP A 41 -12.36 -1.05 -2.64
CA ASP A 41 -12.14 -0.04 -3.68
C ASP A 41 -10.67 0.43 -3.66
N VAL A 42 -10.10 0.52 -2.46
CA VAL A 42 -8.72 0.96 -2.21
C VAL A 42 -7.96 -0.07 -1.39
N ILE A 43 -6.74 -0.38 -1.82
CA ILE A 43 -5.80 -1.26 -1.14
C ILE A 43 -4.67 -0.40 -0.57
N VAL A 44 -4.43 -0.45 0.74
CA VAL A 44 -3.26 0.17 1.39
C VAL A 44 -2.30 -0.93 1.83
N LEU A 45 -1.15 -1.02 1.17
CA LEU A 45 -0.09 -1.97 1.48
C LEU A 45 1.08 -1.23 2.14
N SER A 46 1.26 -1.43 3.45
CA SER A 46 2.43 -0.95 4.18
C SER A 46 3.57 -1.97 4.11
N THR A 47 4.67 -1.58 3.46
CA THR A 47 5.76 -2.45 3.03
C THR A 47 7.01 -2.33 3.91
N CYS A 48 7.82 -3.39 3.95
CA CYS A 48 9.13 -3.43 4.61
C CYS A 48 10.22 -3.87 3.64
N ILE A 49 11.45 -3.44 3.89
CA ILE A 49 12.62 -3.69 3.06
C ILE A 49 13.81 -4.28 3.84
N VAL A 50 13.74 -4.35 5.16
CA VAL A 50 14.89 -4.70 6.02
C VAL A 50 15.41 -6.11 5.77
N ILE A 51 14.51 -7.05 5.43
CA ILE A 51 14.84 -8.45 5.19
C ILE A 51 14.56 -8.76 3.72
N GLU A 52 15.56 -9.25 2.99
CA GLU A 52 15.48 -9.52 1.54
C GLU A 52 14.33 -10.47 1.16
N SER A 53 14.03 -11.48 1.99
CA SER A 53 12.88 -12.36 1.77
C SER A 53 11.54 -11.62 1.90
N THR A 54 11.46 -10.66 2.81
CA THR A 54 10.30 -9.77 2.97
C THR A 54 10.22 -8.79 1.81
N GLU A 55 11.33 -8.22 1.37
CA GLU A 55 11.41 -7.35 0.18
C GLU A 55 10.82 -8.07 -1.04
N ARG A 56 11.32 -9.28 -1.36
CA ARG A 56 10.81 -10.10 -2.47
C ARG A 56 9.32 -10.39 -2.35
N ARG A 57 8.84 -10.67 -1.13
CA ARG A 57 7.40 -10.87 -0.85
C ARG A 57 6.59 -9.59 -1.09
N MET A 58 7.12 -8.42 -0.73
CA MET A 58 6.44 -7.14 -0.93
C MET A 58 6.32 -6.82 -2.41
N ILE A 59 7.39 -7.01 -3.18
CA ILE A 59 7.37 -6.87 -4.63
C ILE A 59 6.26 -7.75 -5.23
N ASN A 60 6.21 -9.04 -4.85
CA ASN A 60 5.18 -9.97 -5.32
C ASN A 60 3.74 -9.53 -4.96
N LYS A 61 3.53 -8.97 -3.77
CA LYS A 61 2.23 -8.42 -3.35
C LYS A 61 1.85 -7.18 -4.15
N ILE A 62 2.79 -6.26 -4.36
CA ILE A 62 2.58 -5.08 -5.20
C ILE A 62 2.15 -5.53 -6.60
N LYS A 63 2.79 -6.56 -7.19
CA LYS A 63 2.37 -7.09 -8.49
C LYS A 63 0.93 -7.58 -8.48
N ARG A 64 0.61 -8.43 -7.49
CA ARG A 64 -0.71 -9.06 -7.38
C ARG A 64 -1.81 -8.03 -7.16
N PHE A 65 -1.57 -7.02 -6.33
CA PHE A 65 -2.57 -5.99 -6.03
C PHE A 65 -2.73 -5.00 -7.17
N SER A 66 -1.65 -4.60 -7.85
CA SER A 66 -1.74 -3.74 -9.04
C SER A 66 -2.54 -4.41 -10.17
N ALA A 67 -2.42 -5.73 -10.33
CA ALA A 67 -3.17 -6.51 -11.31
C ALA A 67 -4.68 -6.55 -11.06
N THR A 68 -5.16 -6.13 -9.88
CA THR A 68 -6.61 -6.06 -9.60
C THR A 68 -7.31 -4.87 -10.26
N GLY A 69 -6.56 -3.87 -10.75
CA GLY A 69 -7.10 -2.62 -11.29
C GLY A 69 -7.65 -1.66 -10.23
N LYS A 70 -7.63 -2.04 -8.95
CA LYS A 70 -8.04 -1.22 -7.81
C LYS A 70 -7.00 -0.17 -7.50
N LYS A 71 -7.42 0.90 -6.80
CA LYS A 71 -6.47 1.92 -6.33
C LYS A 71 -5.54 1.29 -5.30
N LEU A 72 -4.24 1.31 -5.59
CA LEU A 72 -3.21 0.76 -4.70
C LEU A 72 -2.37 1.88 -4.10
N VAL A 73 -2.32 1.96 -2.78
CA VAL A 73 -1.41 2.82 -2.03
C VAL A 73 -0.31 1.96 -1.45
N VAL A 74 0.93 2.16 -1.91
CA VAL A 74 2.11 1.51 -1.34
C VAL A 74 2.77 2.48 -0.36
N ALA A 75 2.79 2.10 0.91
CA ALA A 75 3.34 2.86 2.02
C ALA A 75 4.50 2.10 2.69
N GLY A 76 5.10 2.67 3.74
CA GLY A 76 6.14 2.03 4.54
C GLY A 76 7.56 2.19 3.99
N CYS A 77 8.52 1.43 4.54
CA CYS A 77 9.94 1.64 4.31
C CYS A 77 10.38 1.44 2.85
N MET A 78 9.81 0.45 2.13
CA MET A 78 10.18 0.22 0.73
C MET A 78 9.71 1.38 -0.16
N ALA A 79 8.52 1.93 0.11
CA ALA A 79 7.99 3.08 -0.61
C ALA A 79 8.88 4.34 -0.49
N SER A 80 9.65 4.46 0.60
CA SER A 80 10.62 5.55 0.80
C SER A 80 12.00 5.23 0.21
N ALA A 81 12.54 4.05 0.50
CA ALA A 81 13.94 3.72 0.23
C ALA A 81 14.21 3.24 -1.20
N GLU A 82 13.25 2.54 -1.81
CA GLU A 82 13.43 1.89 -3.11
C GLU A 82 12.27 2.16 -4.03
N LYS A 83 11.88 3.43 -4.09
CA LYS A 83 10.82 3.87 -4.98
C LYS A 83 11.07 3.43 -6.42
N GLU A 84 12.29 3.59 -6.94
CA GLU A 84 12.64 3.20 -8.31
C GLU A 84 12.43 1.71 -8.62
N LYS A 85 12.67 0.79 -7.67
CA LYS A 85 12.35 -0.63 -7.87
C LYS A 85 10.83 -0.87 -8.00
N ILE A 86 10.03 -0.09 -7.28
CA ILE A 86 8.57 -0.12 -7.39
C ILE A 86 8.10 0.49 -8.73
N LEU A 87 8.77 1.54 -9.21
CA LEU A 87 8.44 2.23 -10.47
C LEU A 87 8.89 1.47 -11.73
N THR A 88 10.01 0.73 -11.68
CA THR A 88 10.65 0.07 -12.84
C THR A 88 10.08 -1.31 -13.15
N THR A 89 9.55 -1.99 -12.14
CA THR A 89 8.61 -3.07 -12.42
C THR A 89 7.34 -2.41 -12.96
N GLU A 90 6.72 -2.93 -14.03
CA GLU A 90 5.54 -2.32 -14.68
C GLU A 90 4.30 -2.19 -13.74
N PHE A 91 4.42 -1.37 -12.71
CA PHE A 91 3.45 -1.09 -11.65
C PHE A 91 3.14 0.39 -11.68
N GLY A 92 2.66 0.87 -12.82
CA GLY A 92 2.53 2.31 -13.02
C GLY A 92 1.33 2.79 -13.78
N LYS A 93 0.78 2.00 -14.71
CA LYS A 93 -0.32 2.52 -15.54
C LYS A 93 -1.70 2.47 -14.88
N ASN A 94 -1.84 1.76 -13.74
CA ASN A 94 -3.13 1.40 -13.16
C ASN A 94 -3.27 1.86 -11.69
N ASN A 95 -3.47 3.16 -11.46
CA ASN A 95 -4.04 3.68 -10.21
C ASN A 95 -3.20 3.45 -8.93
N THR A 96 -1.87 3.31 -9.06
CA THR A 96 -0.93 3.10 -7.94
C THR A 96 -0.31 4.41 -7.46
N VAL A 97 -0.24 4.60 -6.15
CA VAL A 97 0.41 5.74 -5.49
C VAL A 97 1.44 5.22 -4.50
N VAL A 98 2.65 5.79 -4.50
CA VAL A 98 3.77 5.35 -3.65
C VAL A 98 4.29 6.53 -2.83
N GLY A 99 4.48 6.32 -1.52
CA GLY A 99 5.11 7.31 -0.66
C GLY A 99 5.09 6.95 0.82
N ARG A 100 5.55 7.88 1.65
CA ARG A 100 5.47 7.81 3.11
C ARG A 100 5.19 9.21 3.66
N THR A 101 4.43 9.27 4.76
CA THR A 101 4.06 10.50 5.46
C THR A 101 3.34 11.50 4.55
N ASN A 102 4.05 12.45 3.95
CA ASN A 102 3.54 13.55 3.13
C ASN A 102 4.02 13.51 1.66
N ALA A 103 4.77 12.49 1.26
CA ALA A 103 5.43 12.41 -0.05
C ALA A 103 4.82 11.33 -0.97
N TYR A 104 3.49 11.25 -1.05
CA TYR A 104 2.81 10.35 -1.99
C TYR A 104 2.87 10.92 -3.40
N ARG A 105 3.34 10.11 -4.36
CA ARG A 105 3.28 10.45 -5.79
C ARG A 105 2.64 9.32 -6.58
N PRO A 106 1.84 9.65 -7.62
CA PRO A 106 1.43 8.66 -8.60
C PRO A 106 2.66 7.96 -9.17
N VAL A 107 2.54 6.66 -9.42
CA VAL A 107 3.46 6.01 -10.36
C VAL A 107 2.94 6.35 -11.75
N VAL A 108 3.81 6.91 -12.59
CA VAL A 108 3.54 7.23 -14.01
C VAL A 108 4.26 6.25 -14.91
#